data_AF-B8M6W3-F1
#
_entry.id   AF-B8M6W3-F1
#
_cell.length_a   1.000
_cell.length_b   1.000
_cell.length_c   1.000
_cell.angle_alpha   90.00
_cell.angle_beta   90.00
_cell.angle_gamma   90.00
#
_symmetry.space_group_name_H-M   'P 1'
#
loop_
_entity.id
_entity.type
_entity.pdbx_description
1 polymer ?
#
loop_
_entity_poly.entity_id
_entity_poly.type
_entity_poly.pdbx_seq_one_letter_code
_entity_poly.pdbx_strand_id
1 'polypeptide(L)'
;MSNPNADHLGQYIFSEFLEDPLAAAQTSTRSSSEEKDVTTPAQDRRKAQNRAAQRAFRERKERRVKELEQKLTDLQAQSMTLHADNERLKRELAKVATENEILRATSSTGEAINDDTNNRSNHNSPIDDDSNKAASSSTTAIINGPKGWAALDVRKQYAADYKTGNLPHRVVLSAENGERLLDTKATWDLIQNHPLFQKGLVDIGDVCERLKPFTKCDGQGPVFEEGRVRKVIEESVACGNDELI
;
A
#
# COMPACT_ATOMS: atom_id res chain seq x y z
N MET A 1 -7.53 49.15 4.15
CA MET A 1 -7.27 48.00 5.04
C MET A 1 -6.76 46.87 4.14
N SER A 2 -5.55 46.95 3.57
CA SER A 2 -4.23 46.69 4.17
C SER A 2 -4.19 45.38 4.96
N ASN A 3 -3.71 44.32 4.30
CA ASN A 3 -2.83 43.35 4.95
C ASN A 3 -1.78 42.86 3.93
N PRO A 4 -0.59 43.48 3.85
CA PRO A 4 0.41 43.22 2.80
C PRO A 4 1.51 42.24 3.26
N ASN A 5 1.16 41.09 3.85
CA ASN A 5 2.16 40.22 4.47
C ASN A 5 2.03 38.71 4.19
N ALA A 6 1.40 38.31 3.08
CA ALA A 6 1.18 36.90 2.76
C ALA A 6 2.26 36.23 1.87
N ASP A 7 3.26 36.96 1.35
CA ASP A 7 4.20 36.41 0.35
C ASP A 7 5.64 36.16 0.85
N HIS A 8 5.88 36.21 2.15
CA HIS A 8 7.23 36.05 2.71
C HIS A 8 7.64 34.58 2.98
N LEU A 9 6.70 33.67 3.25
CA LEU A 9 7.04 32.35 3.82
C LEU A 9 7.44 31.30 2.77
N GLY A 10 7.22 31.56 1.49
CA GLY A 10 7.66 30.68 0.39
C GLY A 10 9.15 30.81 0.04
N GLN A 11 9.84 31.85 0.52
CA GLN A 11 11.24 32.10 0.16
C GLN A 11 12.27 31.52 1.14
N TYR A 12 11.85 31.01 2.30
CA TYR A 12 12.78 30.56 3.35
C TYR A 12 13.02 29.05 3.44
N ILE A 13 12.38 28.21 2.60
CA ILE A 13 12.61 26.75 2.64
C ILE A 13 13.48 26.27 1.46
N PHE A 14 13.65 27.07 0.41
CA PHE A 14 14.47 26.68 -0.75
C PHE A 14 15.89 27.28 -0.76
N SER A 15 16.20 28.20 0.17
CA SER A 15 17.52 28.85 0.21
C SER A 15 18.57 28.10 1.03
N GLU A 16 18.23 27.03 1.74
CA GLU A 16 19.17 26.37 2.68
C GLU A 16 19.74 25.04 2.16
N PHE A 17 19.43 24.67 0.91
CA PHE A 17 19.95 23.43 0.29
C PHE A 17 20.74 23.67 -1.00
N LEU A 18 21.11 24.93 -1.28
CA LEU A 18 21.97 25.28 -2.41
C LEU A 18 23.17 26.15 -2.02
N GLU A 19 23.65 26.06 -0.78
CA GLU A 19 25.05 26.40 -0.48
C GLU A 19 25.92 25.20 -0.87
N ASP A 20 26.58 25.32 -2.03
CA ASP A 20 27.67 24.45 -2.45
C ASP A 20 28.84 24.61 -1.45
N PRO A 21 29.25 23.57 -0.68
CA PRO A 21 30.34 23.67 0.30
C PRO A 21 31.70 23.98 -0.34
N LEU A 22 31.78 24.07 -1.68
CA LEU A 22 32.98 24.41 -2.43
C LEU A 22 33.06 25.87 -2.89
N ALA A 23 31.99 26.67 -2.80
CA ALA A 23 31.99 28.04 -3.32
C ALA A 23 32.76 29.03 -2.41
N ALA A 24 32.86 28.75 -1.11
CA ALA A 24 33.47 29.64 -0.12
C ALA A 24 35.00 29.52 0.01
N ALA A 25 35.67 28.63 -0.73
CA ALA A 25 37.10 28.35 -0.58
C ALA A 25 37.98 28.77 -1.77
N GLN A 26 37.54 29.68 -2.64
CA GLN A 26 38.32 30.08 -3.82
C GLN A 26 38.32 31.59 -4.09
N THR A 27 38.57 32.38 -3.06
CA THR A 27 39.23 33.67 -3.24
C THR A 27 40.57 33.61 -2.53
N SER A 28 41.64 33.55 -3.32
CA SER A 28 43.06 33.73 -2.96
C SER A 28 43.95 32.52 -3.26
N THR A 29 44.63 32.66 -4.39
CA THR A 29 45.95 32.14 -4.73
C THR A 29 46.04 30.66 -5.11
N ARG A 30 46.18 30.40 -6.41
CA ARG A 30 47.46 29.93 -6.96
C ARG A 30 47.48 30.07 -8.48
N SER A 31 48.15 31.13 -8.89
CA SER A 31 49.04 31.20 -10.04
C SER A 31 48.87 30.09 -11.08
N SER A 32 48.17 30.44 -12.15
CA SER A 32 48.42 29.91 -13.49
C SER A 32 49.85 30.32 -13.87
N SER A 33 50.84 29.51 -13.50
CA SER A 33 52.19 29.65 -14.00
C SER A 33 52.65 28.30 -14.53
N GLU A 34 53.22 28.38 -15.72
CA GLU A 34 53.59 27.33 -16.63
C GLU A 34 54.56 26.30 -16.02
N GLU A 35 54.05 25.24 -15.41
CA GLU A 35 54.81 24.00 -15.29
C GLU A 35 54.09 22.88 -16.01
N LYS A 36 54.57 22.63 -17.23
CA LYS A 36 54.24 21.47 -18.06
C LYS A 36 54.88 20.25 -17.40
N ASP A 37 54.38 19.89 -16.22
CA ASP A 37 54.77 18.68 -15.52
C ASP A 37 54.53 17.51 -16.47
N VAL A 38 55.57 16.72 -16.73
CA VAL A 38 55.49 15.54 -17.60
C VAL A 38 54.58 14.53 -16.89
N THR A 39 53.27 14.69 -17.05
CA THR A 39 52.29 13.75 -16.54
C THR A 39 52.53 12.44 -17.25
N THR A 40 52.81 11.40 -16.46
CA THR A 40 52.97 10.07 -17.02
C THR A 40 51.69 9.70 -17.78
N PRO A 41 51.77 9.00 -18.93
CA PRO A 41 50.57 8.62 -19.71
C PRO A 41 49.50 7.90 -18.87
N ALA A 42 49.89 7.24 -17.78
CA ALA A 42 48.99 6.62 -16.81
C ALA A 42 48.16 7.65 -16.00
N GLN A 43 48.77 8.76 -15.58
CA GLN A 43 48.08 9.82 -14.82
C GLN A 43 47.03 10.53 -15.67
N ASP A 44 47.31 10.76 -16.95
CA ASP A 44 46.34 11.40 -17.86
C ASP A 44 45.14 10.50 -18.16
N ARG A 45 45.37 9.19 -18.35
CA ARG A 45 44.28 8.20 -18.46
C ARG A 45 43.42 8.19 -17.20
N ARG A 46 44.03 8.23 -16.01
CA ARG A 46 43.30 8.25 -14.73
C ARG A 46 42.48 9.54 -14.54
N LYS A 47 43.05 10.71 -14.86
CA LYS A 47 42.31 11.99 -14.83
C LYS A 47 41.13 11.98 -15.81
N ALA A 48 41.31 11.45 -17.01
CA ALA A 48 40.22 11.33 -17.99
C ALA A 48 39.10 10.39 -17.51
N GLN A 49 39.45 9.23 -16.95
CA GLN A 49 38.48 8.30 -16.36
C GLN A 49 37.71 8.93 -15.19
N ASN A 50 38.39 9.63 -14.27
CA ASN A 50 37.72 10.31 -13.16
C ASN A 50 36.76 11.40 -13.64
N ARG A 51 37.15 12.18 -14.67
CA ARG A 51 36.25 13.16 -15.28
C ARG A 51 35.03 12.48 -15.90
N ALA A 52 35.21 11.37 -16.60
CA ALA A 52 34.10 10.60 -17.19
C ALA A 52 33.19 10.02 -16.10
N ALA A 53 33.76 9.43 -15.05
CA ALA A 53 33.02 8.88 -13.92
C ALA A 53 32.22 9.98 -13.18
N GLN A 54 32.81 11.16 -12.98
CA GLN A 54 32.13 12.29 -12.35
C GLN A 54 30.96 12.81 -13.20
N ARG A 55 31.15 12.89 -14.53
CA ARG A 55 30.07 13.24 -15.46
C ARG A 55 28.93 12.23 -15.39
N ALA A 56 29.26 10.93 -15.46
CA ALA A 56 28.26 9.86 -15.36
C ALA A 56 27.51 9.89 -14.01
N PHE A 57 28.21 10.17 -12.91
CA PHE A 57 27.57 10.29 -11.60
C PHE A 57 26.62 11.49 -11.53
N ARG A 58 27.06 12.67 -12.00
CA ARG A 58 26.23 13.87 -12.06
C ARG A 58 25.00 13.65 -12.94
N GLU A 59 25.18 13.08 -14.11
CA GLU A 59 24.10 12.77 -15.06
C GLU A 59 23.10 11.75 -14.48
N ARG A 60 23.57 10.72 -13.77
CA ARG A 60 22.68 9.78 -13.06
C ARG A 60 21.89 10.46 -11.94
N LYS A 61 22.54 11.34 -11.17
CA LYS A 61 21.87 12.11 -10.11
C LYS A 61 20.80 13.03 -10.69
N GLU A 62 21.14 13.80 -11.73
CA GLU A 62 20.21 14.68 -12.43
C GLU A 62 19.03 13.92 -13.03
N ARG A 63 19.29 12.77 -13.68
CA ARG A 63 18.23 11.89 -14.20
C ARG A 63 17.28 11.44 -13.10
N ARG A 64 17.79 11.02 -11.94
CA ARG A 64 16.95 10.57 -10.83
C ARG A 64 16.12 11.71 -10.24
N VAL A 65 16.69 12.91 -10.12
CA VAL A 65 15.94 14.09 -9.66
C VAL A 65 14.79 14.38 -10.63
N LYS A 66 15.07 14.41 -11.94
CA LYS A 66 14.06 14.61 -12.98
C LYS A 66 12.97 13.52 -12.96
N GLU A 67 13.35 12.26 -12.76
CA GLU A 67 12.40 11.16 -12.65
C GLU A 67 11.49 11.31 -11.43
N LEU A 68 12.03 11.74 -10.29
CA LEU A 68 11.25 11.99 -9.08
C LEU A 68 10.30 13.18 -9.25
N GLU A 69 10.77 14.26 -9.86
CA GLU A 69 9.93 15.41 -10.20
C GLU A 69 8.79 15.01 -11.14
N GLN A 70 9.08 14.25 -12.20
CA GLN A 70 8.06 13.73 -13.11
C GLN A 70 7.06 12.82 -12.40
N LYS A 71 7.52 11.94 -11.51
CA LYS A 71 6.62 11.07 -10.74
C LYS A 71 5.71 11.89 -9.82
N LEU A 72 6.23 12.97 -9.25
CA LEU A 72 5.45 13.87 -8.40
C LEU A 72 4.37 14.60 -9.21
N THR A 73 4.72 15.14 -10.38
CA THR A 73 3.73 15.80 -11.25
C THR A 73 2.67 14.81 -11.76
N ASP A 74 3.06 13.60 -12.13
CA ASP A 74 2.15 12.54 -12.56
C ASP A 74 1.17 12.16 -11.45
N LEU A 75 1.65 11.96 -10.21
CA LEU A 75 0.80 11.64 -9.07
C LEU A 75 -0.14 12.79 -8.71
N GLN A 76 0.33 14.03 -8.79
CA GLN A 76 -0.52 15.21 -8.58
C GLN A 76 -1.62 15.30 -9.64
N ALA A 77 -1.28 15.10 -10.92
CA ALA A 77 -2.26 15.09 -12.01
C ALA A 77 -3.29 13.96 -11.85
N GLN A 78 -2.85 12.75 -11.50
CA GLN A 78 -3.76 11.63 -11.21
C GLN A 78 -4.68 11.94 -10.04
N SER A 79 -4.17 12.52 -8.95
CA SER A 79 -4.97 12.92 -7.80
C SER A 79 -6.01 13.97 -8.18
N MET A 80 -5.66 14.95 -9.00
CA MET A 80 -6.60 15.98 -9.48
C MET A 80 -7.71 15.37 -10.34
N THR A 81 -7.36 14.48 -11.26
CA THR A 81 -8.34 13.76 -12.12
C THR A 81 -9.28 12.91 -11.28
N LEU A 82 -8.76 12.09 -10.37
CA LEU A 82 -9.58 11.27 -9.47
C LEU A 82 -10.50 12.13 -8.60
N HIS A 83 -10.01 13.26 -8.09
CA HIS A 83 -10.84 14.18 -7.32
C HIS A 83 -11.95 14.79 -8.19
N ALA A 84 -11.65 15.22 -9.41
CA ALA A 84 -12.64 15.77 -10.34
C ALA A 84 -13.73 14.74 -10.69
N ASP A 85 -13.34 13.50 -10.97
CA ASP A 85 -14.26 12.40 -11.24
C ASP A 85 -15.10 12.04 -10.01
N ASN A 86 -14.52 12.03 -8.81
CA ASN A 86 -15.24 11.78 -7.56
C ASN A 86 -16.33 12.85 -7.34
N GLU A 87 -15.99 14.12 -7.55
CA GLU A 87 -16.95 15.23 -7.46
C GLU A 87 -18.03 15.15 -8.56
N ARG A 88 -17.70 14.71 -9.77
CA ARG A 88 -18.70 14.46 -10.83
C ARG A 88 -19.67 13.35 -10.40
N LEU A 89 -19.15 12.21 -9.95
CA LEU A 89 -19.95 11.06 -9.52
C LEU A 89 -20.84 11.40 -8.32
N LYS A 90 -20.36 12.19 -7.36
CA LYS A 90 -21.19 12.67 -6.24
C LYS A 90 -22.37 13.51 -6.72
N ARG A 91 -22.16 14.41 -7.69
CA ARG A 91 -23.25 15.22 -8.27
C ARG A 91 -24.26 14.35 -9.03
N GLU A 92 -23.77 13.39 -9.82
CA GLU A 92 -24.64 12.44 -10.53
C GLU A 92 -25.47 11.59 -9.56
N LEU A 93 -24.84 11.08 -8.49
CA LEU A 93 -25.52 10.32 -7.44
C LEU A 93 -26.58 11.19 -6.75
N ALA A 94 -26.27 12.44 -6.41
CA ALA A 94 -27.23 13.37 -5.84
C ALA A 94 -28.42 13.61 -6.78
N LYS A 95 -28.18 13.80 -8.09
CA LYS A 95 -29.22 13.97 -9.10
C LYS A 95 -30.14 12.74 -9.20
N VAL A 96 -29.57 11.54 -9.25
CA VAL A 96 -30.35 10.30 -9.33
C VAL A 96 -31.11 10.05 -8.02
N ALA A 97 -30.53 10.41 -6.88
CA ALA A 97 -31.20 10.29 -5.58
C ALA A 97 -32.43 11.20 -5.50
N THR A 98 -32.34 12.46 -5.93
CA THR A 98 -33.49 13.38 -5.95
C THR A 98 -34.54 12.95 -6.96
N GLU A 99 -34.14 12.47 -8.14
CA GLU A 99 -35.08 11.92 -9.13
C GLU A 99 -35.86 10.72 -8.56
N ASN A 100 -35.18 9.79 -7.89
CA ASN A 100 -35.83 8.66 -7.23
C ASN A 100 -36.76 9.10 -6.10
N GLU A 101 -36.39 10.11 -5.32
CA GLU A 101 -37.25 10.64 -4.26
C GLU A 101 -38.54 11.25 -4.83
N ILE A 102 -38.44 12.04 -5.90
CA ILE A 102 -39.59 12.62 -6.59
C ILE A 102 -40.48 11.52 -7.19
N LEU A 103 -39.89 10.52 -7.85
CA LEU A 103 -40.64 9.40 -8.43
C LEU A 103 -41.38 8.60 -7.34
N ARG A 104 -40.75 8.37 -6.19
CA ARG A 104 -41.39 7.72 -5.04
C ARG A 104 -42.54 8.56 -4.49
N ALA A 105 -42.34 9.86 -4.31
CA ALA A 105 -43.39 10.75 -3.81
C ALA A 105 -44.58 10.88 -4.77
N THR A 106 -44.32 10.94 -6.09
CA THR A 106 -45.38 11.05 -7.10
C THR A 106 -46.12 9.73 -7.32
N SER A 107 -45.42 8.59 -7.31
CA SER A 107 -46.06 7.26 -7.35
C SER A 107 -46.90 6.96 -6.11
N SER A 108 -46.44 7.31 -4.90
CA SER A 108 -47.23 7.15 -3.67
C SER A 108 -48.47 8.03 -3.63
N THR A 109 -48.45 9.19 -4.30
CA THR A 109 -49.60 10.10 -4.37
C THR A 109 -50.66 9.62 -5.38
N GLY A 110 -50.27 8.80 -6.38
CA GLY A 110 -51.19 8.20 -7.35
C GLY A 110 -51.98 6.99 -6.81
N GLU A 111 -51.48 6.31 -5.78
CA GLU A 111 -52.16 5.16 -5.15
C GLU A 111 -53.20 5.55 -4.09
N ALA A 112 -53.13 6.78 -3.55
CA ALA A 112 -54.05 7.26 -2.51
C ALA A 112 -55.43 7.72 -3.02
N ILE A 113 -55.72 7.65 -4.33
CA ILE A 113 -56.96 8.17 -4.95
C ILE A 113 -57.92 7.03 -5.38
N ASN A 114 -57.58 5.76 -5.15
CA ASN A 114 -58.41 4.60 -5.57
C ASN A 114 -58.94 3.73 -4.41
N ASP A 115 -59.27 4.31 -3.26
CA ASP A 115 -60.06 3.58 -2.24
C ASP A 115 -61.13 4.48 -1.61
N ASP A 116 -62.12 4.86 -2.43
CA ASP A 116 -63.38 5.35 -1.90
C ASP A 116 -64.52 5.06 -2.89
N THR A 117 -65.10 3.85 -2.83
CA THR A 117 -66.54 3.61 -3.08
C THR A 117 -66.96 2.16 -2.73
N ASN A 118 -67.45 2.01 -1.49
CA ASN A 118 -68.75 1.41 -1.18
C ASN A 118 -68.94 -0.12 -1.33
N ASN A 119 -68.85 -0.88 -0.23
CA ASN A 119 -69.98 -1.76 0.17
C ASN A 119 -69.98 -2.11 1.66
N ARG A 120 -70.99 -1.60 2.36
CA ARG A 120 -71.44 -2.05 3.69
C ARG A 120 -71.91 -3.51 3.61
N SER A 121 -71.38 -4.38 4.47
CA SER A 121 -72.17 -5.45 5.06
C SER A 121 -71.64 -5.78 6.46
N ASN A 122 -72.57 -5.65 7.39
CA ASN A 122 -72.43 -5.72 8.83
C ASN A 122 -72.69 -7.17 9.28
N HIS A 123 -71.77 -7.82 9.98
CA HIS A 123 -72.08 -8.94 10.87
C HIS A 123 -71.06 -9.05 12.01
N ASN A 124 -71.53 -8.77 13.23
CA ASN A 124 -70.87 -9.06 14.51
C ASN A 124 -70.69 -10.58 14.70
N SER A 125 -69.53 -11.04 15.20
CA SER A 125 -69.34 -11.36 16.63
C SER A 125 -67.93 -11.94 16.93
N PRO A 126 -67.47 -11.89 18.19
CA PRO A 126 -66.08 -12.06 18.61
C PRO A 126 -65.76 -13.49 19.06
N ILE A 127 -64.52 -13.95 18.84
CA ILE A 127 -63.80 -14.95 19.67
C ILE A 127 -62.34 -15.06 19.19
N ASP A 128 -61.45 -14.78 20.14
CA ASP A 128 -60.10 -15.30 20.43
C ASP A 128 -59.38 -16.13 19.35
N ASP A 129 -58.15 -15.75 18.99
CA ASP A 129 -56.95 -16.60 19.16
C ASP A 129 -55.65 -15.85 18.83
N ASP A 130 -54.63 -16.21 19.58
CA ASP A 130 -53.21 -15.90 19.51
C ASP A 130 -52.62 -16.13 18.10
N SER A 131 -51.84 -15.18 17.57
CA SER A 131 -50.70 -15.45 16.67
C SER A 131 -50.06 -14.20 16.03
N ASN A 132 -48.73 -14.16 16.15
CA ASN A 132 -47.79 -13.79 15.09
C ASN A 132 -48.26 -12.76 14.03
N LYS A 133 -47.83 -11.51 14.20
CA LYS A 133 -47.71 -10.56 13.08
C LYS A 133 -46.59 -11.00 12.12
N ALA A 134 -46.86 -12.03 11.33
CA ALA A 134 -46.22 -12.23 10.04
C ALA A 134 -46.89 -11.27 9.05
N ALA A 135 -46.25 -10.13 8.80
CA ALA A 135 -46.61 -9.27 7.67
C ALA A 135 -46.03 -9.89 6.40
N SER A 136 -46.93 -10.33 5.52
CA SER A 136 -46.67 -10.92 4.23
C SER A 136 -45.81 -10.04 3.31
N SER A 137 -44.90 -10.71 2.61
CA SER A 137 -44.01 -10.21 1.58
C SER A 137 -44.68 -9.36 0.51
N SER A 138 -44.21 -8.12 0.34
CA SER A 138 -44.02 -7.54 -0.99
C SER A 138 -42.53 -7.54 -1.29
N THR A 139 -42.10 -8.56 -2.03
CA THR A 139 -40.73 -8.79 -2.47
C THR A 139 -40.34 -7.73 -3.49
N THR A 140 -39.98 -6.53 -3.04
CA THR A 140 -39.06 -5.67 -3.78
C THR A 140 -37.68 -6.03 -3.30
N ALA A 141 -36.89 -6.63 -4.18
CA ALA A 141 -35.50 -6.97 -3.92
C ALA A 141 -34.76 -5.71 -3.47
N ILE A 142 -34.59 -5.57 -2.15
CA ILE A 142 -33.72 -4.58 -1.56
C ILE A 142 -32.33 -5.00 -2.03
N ILE A 143 -31.77 -4.23 -2.97
CA ILE A 143 -30.36 -4.25 -3.29
C ILE A 143 -29.65 -3.82 -2.00
N ASN A 144 -29.39 -4.79 -1.12
CA ASN A 144 -28.62 -4.65 0.09
C ASN A 144 -27.15 -4.52 -0.30
N GLY A 145 -26.81 -3.38 -0.92
CA GLY A 145 -25.46 -2.84 -0.78
C GLY A 145 -25.26 -2.42 0.69
N PRO A 146 -24.03 -2.50 1.23
CA PRO A 146 -23.77 -2.09 2.62
C PRO A 146 -24.32 -0.68 2.87
N LYS A 147 -25.23 -0.53 3.84
CA LYS A 147 -25.87 0.75 4.22
C LYS A 147 -24.92 1.76 4.89
N GLY A 148 -23.63 1.56 4.75
CA GLY A 148 -22.60 2.47 5.23
C GLY A 148 -21.28 2.08 4.60
N TRP A 149 -20.65 3.03 3.92
CA TRP A 149 -19.22 2.97 3.70
C TRP A 149 -18.58 3.18 5.08
N ALA A 150 -18.32 2.10 5.81
CA ALA A 150 -17.35 2.16 6.88
C ALA A 150 -16.04 2.52 6.18
N ALA A 151 -15.63 3.78 6.29
CA ALA A 151 -14.30 4.18 5.91
C ALA A 151 -13.37 3.37 6.81
N LEU A 152 -12.95 2.20 6.32
CA LEU A 152 -11.81 1.51 6.88
C LEU A 152 -10.69 2.50 6.70
N ASP A 153 -10.36 3.21 7.77
CA ASP A 153 -9.19 4.06 7.81
C ASP A 153 -8.02 3.08 7.79
N VAL A 154 -7.68 2.64 6.56
CA VAL A 154 -6.66 1.63 6.28
C VAL A 154 -5.38 2.01 7.01
N ARG A 155 -5.12 3.32 7.17
CA ARG A 155 -3.99 3.87 7.90
C ARG A 155 -4.03 3.58 9.41
N LYS A 156 -5.19 3.70 10.07
CA LYS A 156 -5.34 3.35 11.49
C LYS A 156 -5.23 1.85 11.73
N GLN A 157 -5.83 1.04 10.85
CA GLN A 157 -5.73 -0.41 10.91
C GLN A 157 -4.26 -0.85 10.75
N TYR A 158 -3.57 -0.35 9.73
CA TYR A 158 -2.16 -0.64 9.48
C TYR A 158 -1.26 -0.20 10.64
N ALA A 159 -1.54 0.96 11.25
CA ALA A 159 -0.80 1.45 12.41
C ALA A 159 -1.05 0.60 13.67
N ALA A 160 -2.27 0.09 13.87
CA ALA A 160 -2.61 -0.81 14.97
C ALA A 160 -1.96 -2.20 14.78
N ASP A 161 -2.00 -2.73 13.56
CA ASP A 161 -1.39 -4.00 13.21
C ASP A 161 0.14 -3.94 13.33
N TYR A 162 0.76 -2.80 12.98
CA TYR A 162 2.19 -2.55 13.17
C TYR A 162 2.59 -2.55 14.65
N LYS A 163 1.79 -1.90 15.50
CA LYS A 163 2.04 -1.87 16.95
C LYS A 163 1.85 -3.22 17.62
N THR A 164 0.91 -4.02 17.13
CA THR A 164 0.58 -5.34 17.69
C THR A 164 1.45 -6.45 17.09
N GLY A 165 2.28 -6.13 16.10
CA GLY A 165 3.06 -7.12 15.36
C GLY A 165 2.16 -8.11 14.62
N ASN A 166 0.93 -7.77 14.28
CA ASN A 166 -0.01 -8.65 13.59
C ASN A 166 -0.15 -8.30 12.11
N LEU A 167 0.92 -7.76 11.49
CA LEU A 167 0.91 -7.50 10.05
C LEU A 167 0.64 -8.83 9.35
N PRO A 168 -0.41 -8.90 8.51
CA PRO A 168 -0.62 -10.08 7.68
C PRO A 168 0.62 -10.28 6.80
N HIS A 169 1.18 -11.49 6.82
CA HIS A 169 2.32 -11.82 5.97
C HIS A 169 2.01 -11.48 4.52
N ARG A 170 2.92 -10.76 3.88
CA ARG A 170 2.78 -10.41 2.47
C ARG A 170 2.81 -11.69 1.65
N VAL A 171 1.68 -12.07 1.06
CA VAL A 171 1.61 -13.24 0.17
C VAL A 171 2.20 -12.84 -1.18
N VAL A 172 3.51 -13.02 -1.32
CA VAL A 172 4.19 -12.92 -2.61
C VAL A 172 4.23 -14.32 -3.21
N LEU A 173 3.97 -14.44 -4.51
CA LEU A 173 4.10 -15.70 -5.23
C LEU A 173 5.40 -15.67 -6.04
N SER A 174 6.15 -16.76 -6.01
CA SER A 174 7.33 -16.95 -6.84
C SER A 174 6.92 -17.05 -8.31
N ALA A 175 7.59 -16.29 -9.17
CA ALA A 175 7.30 -16.24 -10.60
C ALA A 175 7.63 -17.56 -11.34
N GLU A 176 8.43 -18.43 -10.72
CA GLU A 176 9.00 -19.63 -11.35
C GLU A 176 8.16 -20.89 -11.11
N ASN A 177 7.64 -21.04 -9.89
CA ASN A 177 6.89 -22.22 -9.45
C ASN A 177 5.49 -21.89 -8.89
N GLY A 178 5.13 -20.61 -8.78
CA GLY A 178 3.86 -20.17 -8.20
C GLY A 178 3.76 -20.41 -6.69
N GLU A 179 4.84 -20.82 -6.03
CA GLU A 179 4.84 -21.08 -4.58
C GLU A 179 4.82 -19.78 -3.78
N ARG A 180 4.28 -19.85 -2.56
CA ARG A 180 4.28 -18.72 -1.64
C ARG A 180 5.71 -18.43 -1.18
N LEU A 181 6.15 -17.21 -1.41
CA LEU A 181 7.37 -16.65 -0.86
C LEU A 181 7.06 -16.05 0.51
N LEU A 182 7.78 -16.53 1.51
CA LEU A 182 7.67 -16.14 2.90
C LEU A 182 8.76 -15.12 3.20
N ASP A 183 8.37 -14.02 3.86
CA ASP A 183 9.34 -13.11 4.47
C ASP A 183 9.98 -13.75 5.71
N THR A 184 11.00 -13.09 6.27
CA THR A 184 11.72 -13.60 7.45
C THR A 184 10.79 -13.91 8.61
N LYS A 185 9.77 -13.08 8.82
CA LYS A 185 8.82 -13.24 9.91
C LYS A 185 7.87 -14.41 9.65
N ALA A 186 7.29 -14.51 8.46
CA ALA A 186 6.44 -15.63 8.06
C ALA A 186 7.20 -16.96 8.11
N THR A 187 8.48 -16.93 7.74
CA THR A 187 9.37 -18.09 7.81
C THR A 187 9.56 -18.53 9.25
N TRP A 188 9.82 -17.60 10.16
CA TRP A 188 9.94 -17.89 11.59
C TRP A 188 8.64 -18.40 12.19
N ASP A 189 7.51 -17.77 11.87
CA ASP A 189 6.19 -18.19 12.35
C ASP A 189 5.82 -19.58 11.82
N LEU A 190 6.23 -19.92 10.59
CA LEU A 190 6.05 -21.26 10.02
C LEU A 190 6.91 -22.30 10.74
N ILE A 191 8.16 -21.96 11.10
CA ILE A 191 9.04 -22.84 11.89
C ILE A 191 8.42 -23.08 13.28
N GLN A 192 7.98 -22.02 13.97
CA GLN A 192 7.41 -22.12 15.32
C GLN A 192 6.11 -22.93 15.37
N ASN A 193 5.25 -22.78 14.36
CA ASN A 193 3.99 -23.51 14.28
C ASN A 193 4.16 -24.95 13.75
N HIS A 194 5.36 -25.35 13.33
CA HIS A 194 5.58 -26.69 12.78
C HIS A 194 5.46 -27.76 13.88
N PRO A 195 4.72 -28.87 13.66
CA PRO A 195 4.57 -29.93 14.66
C PRO A 195 5.90 -30.56 15.11
N LEU A 196 6.89 -30.62 14.21
CA LEU A 196 8.22 -31.16 14.54
C LEU A 196 9.01 -30.22 15.46
N PHE A 197 8.80 -28.91 15.32
CA PHE A 197 9.41 -27.90 16.19
C PHE A 197 8.79 -27.95 17.60
N GLN A 198 7.45 -28.06 17.68
CA GLN A 198 6.74 -28.20 18.96
C GLN A 198 7.12 -29.48 19.72
N LYS A 199 7.52 -30.54 18.99
CA LYS A 199 8.04 -31.79 19.56
C LYS A 199 9.52 -31.71 19.98
N GLY A 200 10.19 -30.58 19.73
CA GLY A 200 11.61 -30.37 20.07
C GLY A 200 12.59 -31.17 19.21
N LEU A 201 12.15 -31.68 18.05
CA LEU A 201 12.97 -32.56 17.19
C LEU A 201 13.73 -31.80 16.09
N VAL A 202 13.56 -30.48 16.02
CA VAL A 202 14.12 -29.64 14.95
C VAL A 202 15.29 -28.85 15.50
N ASP A 203 16.48 -29.03 14.91
CA ASP A 203 17.62 -28.16 15.16
C ASP A 203 17.48 -26.86 14.34
N ILE A 204 17.24 -25.75 15.03
CA ILE A 204 17.11 -24.42 14.44
C ILE A 204 18.42 -24.00 13.76
N GLY A 205 19.57 -24.40 14.30
CA GLY A 205 20.88 -24.09 13.75
C GLY A 205 21.07 -24.70 12.37
N ASP A 206 20.81 -26.01 12.24
CA ASP A 206 20.85 -26.74 10.97
C ASP A 206 19.81 -26.20 9.97
N VAL A 207 18.58 -25.94 10.41
CA VAL A 207 17.55 -25.31 9.55
C VAL A 207 18.05 -23.97 9.01
N CYS A 208 18.61 -23.11 9.85
CA CYS A 208 19.14 -21.82 9.43
C CYS A 208 20.31 -21.96 8.45
N GLU A 209 21.21 -22.91 8.67
CA GLU A 209 22.35 -23.15 7.77
C GLU A 209 21.90 -23.64 6.40
N ARG A 210 20.95 -24.58 6.36
CA ARG A 210 20.38 -25.12 5.12
C ARG A 210 19.52 -24.11 4.37
N LEU A 211 18.93 -23.13 5.06
CA LEU A 211 18.06 -22.13 4.45
C LEU A 211 18.84 -20.94 3.86
N LYS A 212 20.02 -20.60 4.43
CA LYS A 212 20.92 -19.53 3.92
C LYS A 212 21.18 -19.57 2.40
N PRO A 213 21.54 -20.72 1.77
CA PRO A 213 21.83 -20.74 0.34
C PRO A 213 20.60 -20.52 -0.56
N PHE A 214 19.38 -20.66 -0.03
CA PHE A 214 18.14 -20.50 -0.79
C PHE A 214 17.47 -19.13 -0.59
N THR A 215 18.15 -18.18 0.06
CA THR A 215 17.63 -16.82 0.24
C THR A 215 17.48 -16.12 -1.11
N LYS A 216 16.26 -15.74 -1.47
CA LYS A 216 15.98 -14.84 -2.60
C LYS A 216 15.77 -13.41 -2.07
N CYS A 217 16.09 -12.38 -2.84
CA CYS A 217 15.89 -10.98 -2.43
C CYS A 217 14.71 -10.38 -3.20
N ASP A 218 13.68 -9.94 -2.49
CA ASP A 218 12.45 -9.34 -3.04
C ASP A 218 12.38 -7.82 -2.77
N GLY A 219 13.54 -7.16 -2.76
CA GLY A 219 13.68 -5.72 -2.55
C GLY A 219 13.44 -5.20 -1.12
N GLN A 220 12.76 -5.97 -0.27
CA GLN A 220 12.44 -5.61 1.12
C GLN A 220 13.19 -6.46 2.16
N GLY A 221 13.91 -7.50 1.72
CA GLY A 221 14.61 -8.44 2.60
C GLY A 221 14.75 -9.83 1.97
N PRO A 222 15.35 -10.78 2.69
CA PRO A 222 15.44 -12.17 2.26
C PRO A 222 14.06 -12.82 2.34
N VAL A 223 13.70 -13.52 1.29
CA VAL A 223 12.47 -14.31 1.15
C VAL A 223 12.80 -15.76 0.83
N PHE A 224 11.93 -16.66 1.26
CA PHE A 224 12.11 -18.09 1.18
C PHE A 224 10.87 -18.75 0.57
N GLU A 225 11.07 -19.77 -0.25
CA GLU A 225 9.95 -20.56 -0.75
C GLU A 225 9.36 -21.42 0.36
N GLU A 226 8.05 -21.35 0.55
CA GLU A 226 7.34 -22.11 1.59
C GLU A 226 7.62 -23.62 1.49
N GLY A 227 7.66 -24.17 0.26
CA GLY A 227 8.01 -25.57 0.02
C GLY A 227 9.41 -25.92 0.52
N ARG A 228 10.39 -25.02 0.29
CA ARG A 228 11.77 -25.24 0.72
C ARG A 228 11.92 -25.16 2.23
N VAL A 229 11.27 -24.21 2.90
CA VAL A 229 11.32 -24.08 4.36
C VAL A 229 10.78 -25.35 5.03
N ARG A 230 9.62 -25.84 4.59
CA ARG A 230 9.02 -27.09 5.13
C ARG A 230 9.94 -28.29 4.94
N LYS A 231 10.50 -28.44 3.74
CA LYS A 231 11.42 -29.53 3.41
C LYS A 231 12.68 -29.50 4.29
N VAL A 232 13.26 -28.32 4.51
CA VAL A 232 14.44 -28.16 5.38
C VAL A 232 14.10 -28.55 6.82
N ILE A 233 12.95 -28.15 7.34
CA ILE A 233 12.51 -28.52 8.69
C ILE A 233 12.41 -30.05 8.83
N GLU A 234 11.85 -30.74 7.83
CA GLU A 234 11.76 -32.21 7.81
C GLU A 234 13.14 -32.87 7.70
N GLU A 235 14.01 -32.36 6.83
CA GLU A 235 15.38 -32.86 6.63
C GLU A 235 16.25 -32.70 7.89
N SER A 236 16.05 -31.62 8.66
CA SER A 236 16.77 -31.38 9.92
C SER A 236 16.38 -32.35 11.03
N VAL A 237 15.17 -32.91 11.01
CA VAL A 237 14.78 -33.99 11.94
C VAL A 237 15.52 -35.29 11.63
N ALA A 238 15.77 -35.58 10.36
CA ALA A 238 16.45 -36.81 9.95
C ALA A 238 17.95 -36.83 10.31
N CYS A 239 18.58 -35.67 10.44
CA CYS A 239 19.99 -35.56 10.83
C CYS A 239 20.20 -35.42 12.36
N GLY A 240 19.20 -34.99 13.12
CA GLY A 240 19.30 -34.77 14.57
C GLY A 240 19.26 -36.03 15.44
N ASN A 241 19.18 -37.23 14.83
CA ASN A 241 18.99 -38.49 15.55
C ASN A 241 20.14 -39.50 15.36
N ASP A 242 21.29 -39.07 14.85
CA ASP A 242 22.44 -39.93 14.51
C ASP A 242 23.71 -39.65 15.38
N GLU A 243 23.49 -39.29 16.64
CA GLU A 243 24.48 -39.45 17.71
C GLU A 243 23.83 -40.23 18.85
N LEU A 244 23.85 -41.57 18.76
CA LEU A 244 23.99 -42.52 19.88
C LEU A 244 23.70 -43.95 19.40
N ILE A 245 24.80 -44.70 19.19
CA ILE A 245 25.11 -46.11 19.54
C ILE A 245 26.01 -46.73 18.46
#